data_AF-A0A9P9YNT1-F1
#
_entry.id   AF-A0A9P9YNT1-F1
#
_cell.length_a   1.000
_cell.length_b   1.000
_cell.length_c   1.000
_cell.angle_alpha   90.00
_cell.angle_beta   90.00
_cell.angle_gamma   90.00
#
_symmetry.space_group_name_H-M   'P 1'
#
loop_
_entity.id
_entity.type
_entity.pdbx_description
1 polymer ?
#
loop_
_entity_poly.entity_id
_entity_poly.type
_entity_poly.pdbx_seq_one_letter_code
_entity_poly.pdbx_strand_id
1 'polypeptide(L)'
;MSAFVVKLLQRTLSPSQKDVKPFIYVRSNWMDDEVEFDFLSTSDNQNYRGSLKYEELRNAASDLDQAYNDFFAECKKAMTTHMGLQGFDYDLSLENGEQQVFKMYKCEGYETLYFEIPLRKISSCYQLLDAAIEAGLQKPQAVSALESDVQKTASLAEYEKYVKDSKLKEELLLQKFLLLINSKKAYIRDLESQLEERSKKPSKERMSQRISSEDEDEAYGAATQAMNIDIDSD
;
A
#
# COMPACT_ATOMS: atom_id res chain seq x y z
N MET A 1 4.52 -3.73 -16.70
CA MET A 1 5.65 -4.40 -17.37
C MET A 1 6.70 -3.36 -17.68
N SER A 2 7.91 -3.51 -17.15
CA SER A 2 8.92 -2.44 -17.07
C SER A 2 9.49 -2.10 -18.45
N ALA A 3 9.10 -0.95 -19.01
CA ALA A 3 9.68 -0.41 -20.25
C ALA A 3 11.22 -0.30 -20.19
N PHE A 4 11.78 -0.20 -18.98
CA PHE A 4 13.21 -0.08 -18.71
C PHE A 4 13.96 -1.40 -18.86
N VAL A 5 13.35 -2.53 -18.47
CA VAL A 5 13.93 -3.87 -18.70
C VAL A 5 13.98 -4.17 -20.20
N VAL A 6 12.92 -3.81 -20.94
CA VAL A 6 12.89 -3.94 -22.40
C VAL A 6 13.96 -3.06 -23.06
N LYS A 7 14.15 -1.82 -22.59
CA LYS A 7 15.22 -0.93 -23.07
C LYS A 7 16.62 -1.47 -22.78
N LEU A 8 16.82 -2.08 -21.62
CA LEU A 8 18.09 -2.72 -21.27
C LEU A 8 18.41 -3.86 -22.24
N LEU A 9 17.45 -4.77 -22.44
CA LEU A 9 17.58 -5.91 -23.35
C LEU A 9 17.82 -5.48 -24.80
N GLN A 10 17.12 -4.45 -25.26
CA GLN A 10 17.31 -3.89 -26.61
C GLN A 10 18.71 -3.33 -26.80
N ARG A 11 19.30 -2.69 -25.78
CA ARG A 11 20.64 -2.10 -25.87
C ARG A 11 21.76 -3.11 -25.98
N THR A 12 21.69 -4.16 -25.18
CA THR A 12 22.68 -5.23 -25.22
C THR A 12 22.64 -6.00 -26.53
N LEU A 13 21.48 -6.01 -27.20
CA LEU A 13 21.30 -6.64 -28.50
C LEU A 13 21.51 -5.66 -29.68
N SER A 14 21.50 -4.35 -29.45
CA SER A 14 21.61 -3.31 -30.50
C SER A 14 22.31 -2.04 -29.98
N PRO A 15 23.67 -2.03 -29.95
CA PRO A 15 24.47 -0.96 -29.33
C PRO A 15 24.47 0.39 -30.08
N SER A 16 23.78 0.53 -31.23
CA SER A 16 23.78 1.78 -32.01
C SER A 16 22.66 2.76 -31.66
N GLN A 17 21.71 2.40 -30.78
CA GLN A 17 20.63 3.29 -30.36
C GLN A 17 21.07 4.24 -29.23
N LYS A 18 20.99 5.55 -29.48
CA LYS A 18 21.19 6.61 -28.47
C LYS A 18 19.86 7.01 -27.86
N ASP A 19 19.77 7.08 -26.53
CA ASP A 19 18.58 7.60 -25.84
C ASP A 19 18.54 9.14 -25.89
N VAL A 20 17.33 9.69 -25.80
CA VAL A 20 17.09 11.13 -25.63
C VAL A 20 17.56 11.64 -24.25
N LYS A 21 17.55 10.77 -23.22
CA LYS A 21 18.05 11.05 -21.86
C LYS A 21 18.95 9.88 -21.40
N PRO A 22 20.18 10.14 -20.92
CA PRO A 22 21.05 9.08 -20.43
C PRO A 22 20.49 8.48 -19.13
N PHE A 23 20.55 7.16 -19.05
CA PHE A 23 20.28 6.33 -17.88
C PHE A 23 21.54 5.57 -17.44
N ILE A 24 21.60 5.27 -16.15
CA ILE A 24 22.58 4.38 -15.54
C ILE A 24 21.80 3.19 -15.00
N TYR A 25 22.11 1.99 -15.46
CA TYR A 25 21.55 0.76 -14.91
C TYR A 25 22.55 0.17 -13.94
N VAL A 26 22.06 -0.25 -12.78
CA VAL A 26 22.90 -0.79 -11.71
C VAL A 26 22.34 -2.12 -11.24
N ARG A 27 23.21 -3.10 -11.04
CA ARG A 27 22.94 -4.31 -10.28
C ARG A 27 23.88 -4.34 -9.09
N SER A 28 23.31 -4.34 -7.88
CA SER A 28 24.06 -4.51 -6.64
C SER A 28 23.96 -5.94 -6.14
N ASN A 29 25.08 -6.57 -5.83
CA ASN A 29 25.18 -7.88 -5.19
C ASN A 29 25.80 -7.70 -3.80
N TRP A 30 25.01 -7.92 -2.75
CA TRP A 30 25.41 -7.69 -1.36
C TRP A 30 25.87 -9.03 -0.76
N MET A 31 27.18 -9.21 -0.57
CA MET A 31 27.77 -10.41 0.04
C MET A 31 28.09 -10.18 1.53
N ASP A 32 28.72 -11.14 2.21
CA ASP A 32 28.97 -11.05 3.66
C ASP A 32 30.06 -10.04 4.05
N ASP A 33 31.02 -9.76 3.16
CA ASP A 33 32.16 -8.87 3.44
C ASP A 33 32.22 -7.62 2.53
N GLU A 34 31.62 -7.69 1.34
CA GLU A 34 31.67 -6.62 0.34
C GLU A 34 30.39 -6.56 -0.50
N VAL A 35 30.22 -5.44 -1.18
CA VAL A 35 29.15 -5.22 -2.16
C VAL A 35 29.78 -5.07 -3.53
N GLU A 36 29.38 -5.93 -4.46
CA GLU A 36 29.75 -5.81 -5.86
C GLU A 36 28.67 -5.06 -6.63
N PHE A 37 29.09 -4.15 -7.50
CA PHE A 37 28.21 -3.37 -8.34
C PHE A 37 28.58 -3.56 -9.80
N ASP A 38 27.59 -3.92 -10.61
CA ASP A 38 27.67 -3.91 -12.07
C ASP A 38 26.88 -2.72 -12.60
N PHE A 39 27.52 -1.88 -13.41
CA PHE A 39 26.92 -0.70 -14.01
C PHE A 39 26.90 -0.82 -15.55
N LEU A 40 25.80 -0.41 -16.15
CA LEU A 40 25.69 -0.14 -17.59
C LEU A 40 25.33 1.33 -17.77
N SER A 41 26.27 2.09 -18.33
CA SER A 41 26.06 3.48 -18.69
C SER A 41 25.55 3.57 -20.12
N THR A 42 24.46 4.31 -20.33
CA THR A 42 23.87 4.46 -21.67
C THR A 42 24.39 5.64 -22.46
N SER A 43 25.17 6.53 -21.84
CA SER A 43 25.77 7.69 -22.51
C SER A 43 26.91 7.28 -23.44
N ASP A 44 27.72 6.33 -23.00
CA ASP A 44 28.90 5.77 -23.69
C ASP A 44 28.74 4.28 -24.05
N ASN A 45 27.62 3.67 -23.63
CA ASN A 45 27.26 2.27 -23.84
C ASN A 45 28.36 1.31 -23.35
N GLN A 46 29.00 1.65 -22.22
CA GLN A 46 30.03 0.84 -21.59
C GLN A 46 29.52 0.16 -20.32
N ASN A 47 30.12 -0.98 -20.02
CA ASN A 47 29.90 -1.71 -18.77
C ASN A 47 31.04 -1.43 -17.81
N TYR A 48 30.70 -1.28 -16.54
CA TYR A 48 31.64 -1.06 -15.46
C TYR A 48 31.35 -1.97 -14.28
N ARG A 49 32.38 -2.29 -13.50
CA ARG A 49 32.24 -2.98 -12.22
C ARG A 49 33.06 -2.30 -11.15
N GLY A 50 32.42 -2.11 -10.00
CA GLY A 50 33.05 -1.68 -8.77
C GLY A 50 32.76 -2.67 -7.65
N SER A 51 33.59 -2.64 -6.62
CA SER A 51 33.25 -3.26 -5.35
C SER A 51 33.52 -2.26 -4.23
N LEU A 52 32.75 -2.38 -3.17
CA LEU A 52 32.85 -1.53 -1.98
C LEU A 52 32.86 -2.43 -0.76
N LYS A 53 33.89 -2.32 0.09
CA LYS A 53 34.01 -3.13 1.30
C LYS A 53 33.13 -2.56 2.41
N TYR A 54 32.62 -3.40 3.31
CA TYR A 54 31.87 -2.91 4.46
C TYR A 54 32.69 -2.04 5.42
N GLU A 55 34.02 -2.23 5.44
CA GLU A 55 34.93 -1.33 6.16
C GLU A 55 34.89 0.10 5.60
N GLU A 56 34.83 0.26 4.28
CA GLU A 56 34.77 1.57 3.62
C GLU A 56 33.43 2.26 3.90
N LEU A 57 32.33 1.50 3.90
CA LEU A 57 31.01 1.99 4.31
C LEU A 57 30.98 2.40 5.78
N ARG A 58 31.70 1.68 6.65
CA ARG A 58 31.80 2.01 8.08
C ARG A 58 32.63 3.29 8.29
N ASN A 59 33.70 3.47 7.54
CA ASN A 59 34.49 4.69 7.58
C ASN A 59 33.66 5.89 7.09
N ALA A 60 32.94 5.75 5.97
CA ALA A 60 32.06 6.80 5.46
C ALA A 60 30.94 7.17 6.46
N ALA A 61 30.33 6.18 7.12
CA ALA A 61 29.35 6.45 8.18
C ALA A 61 29.96 7.22 9.36
N SER A 62 31.20 6.87 9.74
CA SER A 62 31.94 7.55 10.80
C SER A 62 32.32 8.97 10.42
N ASP A 63 32.73 9.22 9.17
CA ASP A 63 33.11 10.55 8.67
C ASP A 63 31.89 11.50 8.61
N LEU A 64 30.69 10.93 8.44
CA LEU A 64 29.42 11.66 8.46
C LEU A 64 28.78 11.75 9.84
N ASP A 65 29.45 11.26 10.90
CA ASP A 65 28.92 11.17 12.27
C ASP A 65 27.54 10.48 12.35
N GLN A 66 27.30 9.47 11.50
CA GLN A 66 26.06 8.70 11.44
C GLN A 66 26.23 7.28 12.02
N ALA A 67 25.14 6.76 12.59
CA ALA A 67 25.11 5.37 13.03
C ALA A 67 25.23 4.42 11.82
N TYR A 68 26.20 3.51 11.85
CA TYR A 68 26.49 2.60 10.74
C TYR A 68 25.26 1.84 10.23
N ASN A 69 24.41 1.33 11.13
CA ASN A 69 23.24 0.55 10.74
C ASN A 69 22.21 1.38 9.96
N ASP A 70 22.01 2.63 10.35
CA ASP A 70 21.06 3.55 9.69
C ASP A 70 21.62 3.99 8.34
N PHE A 71 22.90 4.38 8.30
CA PHE A 71 23.61 4.71 7.07
C PHE A 71 23.61 3.55 6.07
N PHE A 72 23.88 2.33 6.55
CA PHE A 72 23.90 1.12 5.72
C PHE A 72 22.51 0.80 5.15
N ALA A 73 21.46 0.87 5.99
CA ALA A 73 20.10 0.65 5.55
C ALA A 73 19.67 1.67 4.48
N GLU A 74 20.06 2.94 4.67
CA GLU A 74 19.80 4.01 3.72
C GLU A 74 20.53 3.80 2.38
N CYS A 75 21.84 3.50 2.42
CA CYS A 75 22.63 3.16 1.23
C CYS A 75 22.03 1.97 0.46
N LYS A 76 21.67 0.91 1.19
CA LYS A 76 21.08 -0.29 0.60
C LYS A 76 19.75 0.02 -0.07
N LYS A 77 18.89 0.82 0.58
CA LYS A 77 17.61 1.25 0.02
C LYS A 77 17.82 2.11 -1.24
N ALA A 78 18.77 3.04 -1.20
CA ALA A 78 19.08 3.89 -2.34
C ALA A 78 19.55 3.08 -3.56
N MET A 79 20.40 2.06 -3.36
CA MET A 79 21.00 1.28 -4.46
C MET A 79 20.13 0.13 -4.98
N THR A 80 19.10 -0.29 -4.26
CA THR A 80 18.23 -1.42 -4.64
C THR A 80 16.88 -0.99 -5.24
N THR A 81 16.60 0.31 -5.33
CA THR A 81 15.32 0.84 -5.83
C THR A 81 15.28 0.92 -7.36
N HIS A 82 14.16 0.51 -7.98
CA HIS A 82 14.02 0.39 -9.44
C HIS A 82 14.08 1.72 -10.25
N MET A 83 14.07 2.89 -9.60
CA MET A 83 14.13 4.20 -10.28
C MET A 83 14.97 5.25 -9.52
N GLY A 84 15.88 4.80 -8.65
CA GLY A 84 16.57 5.68 -7.69
C GLY A 84 15.64 6.11 -6.56
N LEU A 85 16.22 6.50 -5.42
CA LEU A 85 15.47 6.98 -4.26
C LEU A 85 15.33 8.51 -4.32
N GLN A 86 14.15 9.05 -4.01
CA GLN A 86 13.97 10.50 -3.95
C GLN A 86 14.88 11.10 -2.87
N GLY A 87 15.52 12.22 -3.20
CA GLY A 87 16.50 12.85 -2.32
C GLY A 87 17.92 12.29 -2.46
N PHE A 88 18.14 11.37 -3.39
CA PHE A 88 19.47 10.88 -3.77
C PHE A 88 19.77 11.21 -5.22
N ASP A 89 20.99 11.68 -5.46
CA ASP A 89 21.55 11.87 -6.79
C ASP A 89 22.73 10.92 -7.01
N TYR A 90 22.89 10.49 -8.26
CA TYR A 90 23.89 9.50 -8.66
C TYR A 90 24.65 10.03 -9.86
N ASP A 91 25.97 9.97 -9.80
CA ASP A 91 26.84 10.46 -10.85
C ASP A 91 27.90 9.44 -11.27
N LEU A 92 28.24 9.47 -12.55
CA LEU A 92 29.34 8.72 -13.15
C LEU A 92 30.34 9.73 -13.74
N SER A 93 31.38 10.03 -12.97
CA SER A 93 32.41 11.00 -13.35
C SER A 93 33.74 10.33 -13.63
N LEU A 94 34.58 11.00 -14.43
CA LEU A 94 36.00 10.66 -14.52
C LEU A 94 36.75 11.41 -13.43
N GLU A 95 37.32 10.66 -12.51
CA GLU A 95 38.24 11.18 -11.52
C GLU A 95 39.65 11.25 -12.11
N ASN A 96 40.27 12.44 -12.00
CA ASN A 96 41.62 12.73 -12.50
C ASN A 96 41.84 12.46 -14.01
N GLY A 97 40.77 12.31 -14.79
CA GLY A 97 40.82 12.10 -16.23
C GLY A 97 41.16 10.66 -16.69
N GLU A 98 41.38 9.73 -15.76
CA GLU A 98 41.78 8.35 -16.09
C GLU A 98 40.86 7.28 -15.51
N GLN A 99 40.27 7.52 -14.34
CA GLN A 99 39.50 6.51 -13.62
C GLN A 99 38.02 6.88 -13.56
N GLN A 100 37.16 5.97 -14.01
CA GLN A 100 35.72 6.15 -13.85
C GLN A 100 35.35 5.90 -12.38
N VAL A 101 34.55 6.79 -11.80
CA VAL A 101 34.08 6.68 -10.42
C VAL A 101 32.56 6.88 -10.39
N PHE A 102 31.90 6.09 -9.57
CA PHE A 102 30.48 6.27 -9.25
C PHE A 102 30.35 7.00 -7.92
N LYS A 103 29.56 8.07 -7.86
CA LYS A 103 29.35 8.87 -6.65
C LYS A 103 27.87 8.89 -6.31
N MET A 104 27.55 8.67 -5.03
CA MET A 104 26.19 8.77 -4.50
C MET A 104 26.10 9.95 -3.55
N TYR A 105 25.15 10.84 -3.80
CA TYR A 105 24.88 12.01 -2.99
C TYR A 105 23.50 11.94 -2.37
N LYS A 106 23.37 12.46 -1.16
CA LYS A 106 22.08 12.79 -0.55
C LYS A 106 21.85 14.30 -0.69
N CYS A 107 20.70 14.67 -1.23
CA CYS A 107 20.32 16.04 -1.57
C CYS A 107 19.22 16.58 -0.64
N GLU A 108 18.98 15.92 0.50
CA GLU A 108 18.01 16.38 1.49
C GLU A 108 18.64 17.46 2.39
N GLY A 109 18.32 18.72 2.10
CA GLY A 109 18.86 19.89 2.81
C GLY A 109 20.16 20.41 2.21
N TYR A 110 21.24 19.62 2.30
CA TYR A 110 22.55 19.94 1.72
C TYR A 110 23.12 18.73 0.99
N GLU A 111 23.81 18.97 -0.13
CA GLU A 111 24.44 17.93 -0.94
C GLU A 111 25.57 17.26 -0.14
N THR A 112 25.36 16.01 0.23
CA THR A 112 26.29 15.22 1.03
C THR A 112 26.76 14.02 0.23
N LEU A 113 28.07 13.90 0.01
CA LEU A 113 28.66 12.70 -0.59
C LEU A 113 28.61 11.55 0.41
N TYR A 114 27.91 10.47 0.07
CA TYR A 114 27.79 9.28 0.91
C TYR A 114 28.95 8.32 0.68
N PHE A 115 29.21 7.96 -0.57
CA PHE A 115 30.36 7.15 -0.94
C PHE A 115 30.71 7.35 -2.40
N GLU A 116 31.94 6.98 -2.73
CA GLU A 116 32.46 6.90 -4.08
C GLU A 116 33.03 5.50 -4.35
N ILE A 117 32.76 4.96 -5.54
CA ILE A 117 33.17 3.61 -5.92
C ILE A 117 34.08 3.71 -7.16
N PRO A 118 35.34 3.29 -7.07
CA PRO A 118 36.20 3.19 -8.22
C PRO A 118 35.70 2.10 -9.17
N LEU A 119 35.52 2.46 -10.44
CA LEU A 119 34.96 1.58 -11.45
C LEU A 119 36.02 1.08 -12.44
N ARG A 120 35.96 -0.22 -12.75
CA ARG A 120 36.75 -0.86 -13.79
C ARG A 120 35.88 -1.14 -15.01
N LYS A 121 36.36 -0.74 -16.19
CA LYS A 121 35.68 -1.02 -17.46
C LYS A 121 35.71 -2.51 -17.79
N ILE A 122 34.58 -3.06 -18.24
CA ILE A 122 34.45 -4.47 -18.63
C ILE A 122 33.85 -4.57 -20.04
N SER A 123 34.22 -5.62 -20.75
CA SER A 123 33.73 -5.89 -22.10
C SER A 123 32.29 -6.40 -22.15
N SER A 124 31.81 -7.09 -21.12
CA SER A 124 30.44 -7.61 -21.06
C SER A 124 29.92 -7.69 -19.63
N CYS A 125 28.62 -7.46 -19.46
CA CYS A 125 27.90 -7.68 -18.21
C CYS A 125 26.64 -8.54 -18.43
N TYR A 126 26.84 -9.79 -18.88
CA TYR A 126 25.75 -10.77 -19.02
C TYR A 126 24.95 -10.95 -17.73
N GLN A 127 25.62 -10.83 -16.59
CA GLN A 127 25.02 -10.89 -15.27
C GLN A 127 23.92 -9.85 -15.00
N LEU A 128 24.05 -8.65 -15.58
CA LEU A 128 23.03 -7.59 -15.47
C LEU A 128 21.85 -7.88 -16.40
N LEU A 129 22.10 -8.52 -17.54
CA LEU A 129 21.04 -9.02 -18.42
C LEU A 129 20.28 -10.19 -17.83
N ASP A 130 20.99 -11.18 -17.31
CA ASP A 130 20.39 -12.36 -16.68
C ASP A 130 19.50 -11.90 -15.52
N ALA A 131 19.98 -10.98 -14.68
CA ALA A 131 19.17 -10.38 -13.62
C ALA A 131 17.95 -9.61 -14.15
N ALA A 132 18.07 -8.92 -15.28
CA ALA A 132 16.94 -8.22 -15.90
C ALA A 132 15.92 -9.18 -16.53
N ILE A 133 16.39 -10.29 -17.12
CA ILE A 133 15.55 -11.37 -17.63
C ILE A 133 14.84 -12.07 -16.48
N GLU A 134 15.55 -12.40 -15.40
CA GLU A 134 14.98 -12.97 -14.18
C GLU A 134 13.94 -12.03 -13.57
N ALA A 135 14.23 -10.73 -13.44
CA ALA A 135 13.26 -9.74 -12.98
C ALA A 135 12.06 -9.59 -13.93
N GLY A 136 12.24 -9.83 -15.22
CA GLY A 136 11.18 -9.84 -16.22
C GLY A 136 10.33 -11.12 -16.22
N LEU A 137 10.94 -12.26 -15.89
CA LEU A 137 10.30 -13.58 -15.78
C LEU A 137 9.62 -13.78 -14.42
N GLN A 138 10.13 -13.13 -13.37
CA GLN A 138 9.41 -12.92 -12.13
C GLN A 138 8.22 -12.00 -12.40
N LYS A 139 7.12 -12.61 -12.86
CA LYS A 139 5.77 -12.08 -12.66
C LYS A 139 5.73 -11.55 -11.22
N PRO A 140 5.38 -10.27 -10.97
CA PRO A 140 5.68 -9.59 -9.71
C PRO A 140 5.29 -10.47 -8.54
N GLN A 141 6.26 -11.21 -8.02
CA GLN A 141 6.10 -12.03 -6.84
C GLN A 141 6.27 -11.02 -5.74
N ALA A 142 5.13 -10.56 -5.23
CA ALA A 142 5.06 -9.83 -4.00
C ALA A 142 6.00 -10.52 -3.00
N VAL A 143 7.07 -9.82 -2.61
CA VAL A 143 8.06 -10.23 -1.61
C VAL A 143 7.42 -10.29 -0.20
N SER A 144 6.12 -10.56 -0.12
CA SER A 144 5.36 -10.75 1.11
C SER A 144 4.88 -12.20 1.28
N ALA A 145 5.20 -13.13 0.39
CA ALA A 145 4.45 -14.38 0.28
C ALA A 145 4.63 -15.39 1.42
N LEU A 146 5.71 -15.39 2.22
CA LEU A 146 5.82 -16.37 3.31
C LEU A 146 5.14 -15.93 4.61
N GLU A 147 5.21 -14.64 4.97
CA GLU A 147 4.51 -14.12 6.16
C GLU A 147 3.06 -13.70 5.85
N SER A 148 2.78 -13.26 4.62
CA SER A 148 1.42 -12.89 4.23
C SER A 148 0.52 -14.08 3.92
N ASP A 149 1.02 -15.31 3.67
CA ASP A 149 0.13 -16.44 3.40
C ASP A 149 -0.53 -16.97 4.69
N VAL A 150 0.17 -16.91 5.82
CA VAL A 150 -0.41 -17.22 7.14
C VAL A 150 -1.39 -16.12 7.58
N GLN A 151 -1.08 -14.84 7.34
CA GLN A 151 -2.02 -13.75 7.63
C GLN A 151 -3.20 -13.70 6.64
N LYS A 152 -3.00 -14.03 5.36
CA LYS A 152 -4.08 -14.06 4.36
C LYS A 152 -5.03 -15.22 4.60
N THR A 153 -4.53 -16.42 4.91
CA THR A 153 -5.37 -17.56 5.28
C THR A 153 -6.15 -17.29 6.57
N ALA A 154 -5.53 -16.66 7.57
CA ALA A 154 -6.23 -16.19 8.78
C ALA A 154 -7.31 -15.14 8.45
N SER A 155 -6.99 -14.14 7.62
CA SER A 155 -7.93 -13.09 7.22
C SER A 155 -9.10 -13.59 6.36
N LEU A 156 -8.87 -14.60 5.52
CA LEU A 156 -9.91 -15.24 4.72
C LEU A 156 -10.85 -16.07 5.59
N ALA A 157 -10.32 -16.81 6.57
CA ALA A 157 -11.12 -17.54 7.54
C ALA A 157 -11.97 -16.59 8.42
N GLU A 158 -11.40 -15.45 8.83
CA GLU A 158 -12.12 -14.40 9.55
C GLU A 158 -13.22 -13.76 8.69
N TYR A 159 -12.95 -13.51 7.40
CA TYR A 159 -13.94 -13.00 6.46
C TYR A 159 -15.06 -14.02 6.20
N GLU A 160 -14.74 -15.31 6.02
CA GLU A 160 -15.75 -16.37 5.89
C GLU A 160 -16.62 -16.48 7.14
N LYS A 161 -16.02 -16.36 8.33
CA LYS A 161 -16.76 -16.32 9.60
C LYS A 161 -17.67 -15.10 9.67
N TYR A 162 -17.16 -13.92 9.30
CA TYR A 162 -17.95 -12.69 9.26
C TYR A 162 -19.14 -12.80 8.30
N VAL A 163 -18.96 -13.38 7.12
CA VAL A 163 -20.03 -13.60 6.14
C VAL A 163 -21.08 -14.55 6.70
N LYS A 164 -20.68 -15.65 7.35
CA LYS A 164 -21.61 -16.59 8.00
C LYS A 164 -22.39 -15.93 9.13
N ASP A 165 -21.71 -15.18 10.00
CA ASP A 165 -22.34 -14.45 11.11
C ASP A 165 -23.29 -13.36 10.60
N SER A 166 -22.93 -12.66 9.51
CA SER A 166 -23.78 -11.67 8.86
C SER A 166 -25.04 -12.32 8.29
N LYS A 167 -24.92 -13.49 7.65
CA LYS A 167 -26.08 -14.22 7.10
C LYS A 167 -27.01 -14.75 8.18
N LEU A 168 -26.46 -15.23 9.30
CA LEU A 168 -27.24 -15.68 10.45
C LEU A 168 -28.00 -14.50 11.09
N LYS A 169 -27.37 -13.35 11.23
CA LYS A 169 -28.03 -12.12 11.72
C LYS A 169 -29.15 -11.66 10.78
N GLU A 170 -28.94 -11.73 9.47
CA GLU A 170 -29.95 -11.42 8.45
C GLU A 170 -31.19 -12.33 8.61
N GLU A 171 -30.97 -13.64 8.78
CA GLU A 171 -32.04 -14.63 8.98
C GLU A 171 -32.83 -14.38 10.27
N LEU A 172 -32.15 -14.10 11.39
CA LEU A 172 -32.79 -13.74 12.66
C LEU A 172 -33.62 -12.45 12.55
N LEU A 173 -33.13 -11.46 11.81
CA LEU A 173 -33.86 -10.21 11.58
C LEU A 173 -35.14 -10.46 10.76
N LEU A 174 -35.04 -11.27 9.70
CA LEU A 174 -36.17 -11.70 8.89
C LEU A 174 -37.21 -12.46 9.74
N GLN A 175 -36.77 -13.35 10.62
CA GLN A 175 -37.66 -14.08 11.53
C GLN A 175 -38.40 -13.13 12.49
N LYS A 176 -37.70 -12.16 13.08
CA LYS A 176 -38.32 -11.13 13.93
C LYS A 176 -39.33 -10.29 13.16
N PHE A 177 -39.01 -9.90 11.93
CA PHE A 177 -39.91 -9.14 11.07
C PHE A 177 -41.18 -9.94 10.73
N LEU A 178 -41.04 -11.23 10.44
CA LEU A 178 -42.17 -12.11 10.16
C LEU A 178 -43.08 -12.28 11.39
N LEU A 179 -42.49 -12.39 12.59
CA LEU A 179 -43.24 -12.43 13.85
C LEU A 179 -44.01 -11.13 14.08
N LEU A 180 -43.38 -9.98 13.84
CA LEU A 180 -44.02 -8.66 13.96
C LEU A 180 -45.17 -8.51 12.96
N ILE A 181 -44.97 -8.92 11.70
CA ILE A 181 -46.03 -8.93 10.69
C ILE A 181 -47.20 -9.80 11.16
N ASN A 182 -46.93 -11.00 11.68
CA ASN A 182 -47.98 -11.90 12.13
C ASN A 182 -48.73 -11.34 13.34
N SER A 183 -48.04 -10.70 14.28
CA SER A 183 -48.65 -9.97 15.40
C SER A 183 -49.55 -8.84 14.90
N LYS A 184 -49.08 -8.02 13.96
CA LYS A 184 -49.90 -6.93 13.37
C LYS A 184 -51.08 -7.47 12.57
N LYS A 185 -50.92 -8.55 11.81
CA LYS A 185 -52.04 -9.23 11.12
C LYS A 185 -53.07 -9.78 12.10
N ALA A 186 -52.64 -10.33 13.25
CA ALA A 186 -53.55 -10.78 14.28
C ALA A 186 -54.30 -9.61 14.93
N TYR A 187 -53.61 -8.51 15.20
CA TYR A 187 -54.23 -7.28 15.72
C TYR A 187 -55.23 -6.67 14.74
N ILE A 188 -54.92 -6.64 13.45
CA ILE A 188 -55.87 -6.19 12.41
C ILE A 188 -57.10 -7.11 12.40
N ARG A 189 -56.92 -8.43 12.42
CA ARG A 189 -58.04 -9.38 12.50
C ARG A 189 -58.91 -9.19 13.74
N ASP A 190 -58.28 -8.89 14.88
CA ASP A 190 -59.01 -8.61 16.12
C ASP A 190 -59.82 -7.31 16.02
N LEU A 191 -59.22 -6.23 15.49
CA LEU A 191 -59.92 -4.98 15.23
C LEU A 191 -61.06 -5.13 14.22
N GLU A 192 -60.84 -5.91 13.15
CA GLU A 192 -61.88 -6.25 12.17
C GLU A 192 -63.04 -6.99 12.84
N SER A 193 -62.74 -7.98 13.71
CA SER A 193 -63.76 -8.69 14.49
C SER A 193 -64.54 -7.75 15.43
N GLN A 194 -63.84 -6.84 16.13
CA GLN A 194 -64.48 -5.85 17.01
C GLN A 194 -65.37 -4.86 16.24
N LEU A 195 -64.98 -4.45 15.03
CA LEU A 195 -65.79 -3.62 14.14
C LEU A 195 -67.00 -4.38 13.61
N GLU A 196 -66.85 -5.65 13.27
CA GLU A 196 -67.94 -6.51 12.82
C GLU A 196 -68.95 -6.78 13.95
N GLU A 197 -68.49 -6.98 15.19
CA GLU A 197 -69.36 -7.10 16.36
C GLU A 197 -70.10 -5.81 16.72
N ARG A 198 -69.47 -4.64 16.51
CA ARG A 198 -70.13 -3.33 16.70
C ARG A 198 -71.17 -3.05 15.61
N SER A 199 -70.94 -3.47 14.37
CA SER A 199 -71.90 -3.30 13.28
C SER A 199 -73.07 -4.30 13.33
N LYS A 200 -72.90 -5.44 14.01
CA LYS A 200 -73.97 -6.43 14.26
C LYS A 200 -74.83 -6.14 15.50
N LYS A 201 -74.47 -5.17 16.35
CA LYS A 201 -75.32 -4.74 17.48
C LYS A 201 -76.36 -3.73 16.96
N PRO A 202 -77.66 -4.03 16.99
CA PRO A 202 -78.67 -3.04 16.64
C PRO A 202 -78.62 -1.92 17.68
N SER A 203 -78.58 -0.68 17.17
CA SER A 203 -78.63 0.56 17.93
C SER A 203 -79.79 0.54 18.94
N LYS A 204 -79.50 0.32 20.22
CA LYS A 204 -80.34 0.78 21.32
C LYS A 204 -79.51 1.34 22.46
N GLU A 205 -79.85 2.58 22.74
CA GLU A 205 -79.69 3.33 24.00
C GLU A 205 -78.34 3.99 24.31
N ARG A 206 -78.36 5.30 24.03
CA ARG A 206 -77.64 6.37 24.72
C ARG A 206 -77.60 6.13 26.24
N MET A 207 -76.41 6.16 26.85
CA MET A 207 -76.18 7.02 28.01
C MET A 207 -74.68 7.21 28.30
N SER A 208 -74.36 8.48 28.56
CA SER A 208 -73.10 9.05 29.02
C SER A 208 -72.34 8.24 30.09
N GLN A 209 -71.03 8.06 29.90
CA GLN A 209 -70.07 8.29 30.99
C GLN A 209 -68.64 8.55 30.47
N ARG A 210 -68.14 9.75 30.77
CA ARG A 210 -66.73 10.16 30.71
C ARG A 210 -65.89 9.39 31.73
N ILE A 211 -64.75 8.81 31.33
CA ILE A 211 -63.50 8.61 32.11
C ILE A 211 -62.40 8.41 31.03
N SER A 212 -61.46 9.31 30.72
CA SER A 212 -60.29 9.82 31.48
C SER A 212 -59.17 8.79 31.72
N SER A 213 -58.21 8.69 30.81
CA SER A 213 -56.82 8.23 31.03
C SER A 213 -56.04 8.50 29.74
N GLU A 214 -55.29 9.60 29.62
CA GLU A 214 -53.83 9.65 29.86
C GLU A 214 -53.11 8.50 29.15
N ASP A 215 -52.63 8.76 27.93
CA ASP A 215 -51.41 8.16 27.40
C ASP A 215 -50.68 9.25 26.62
N GLU A 216 -49.43 9.45 26.99
CA GLU A 216 -48.51 10.49 26.54
C GLU A 216 -48.15 10.28 25.06
N ASP A 217 -48.64 11.15 24.19
CA ASP A 217 -48.13 11.29 22.83
C ASP A 217 -46.72 11.93 22.87
N GLU A 218 -45.69 11.10 23.09
CA GLU A 218 -44.32 11.48 22.75
C GLU A 218 -44.24 11.69 21.22
N ALA A 219 -44.21 12.97 20.85
CA ALA A 219 -44.13 13.44 19.48
C ALA A 219 -43.01 12.77 18.69
N TYR A 220 -43.41 11.88 17.78
CA TYR A 220 -42.55 11.33 16.73
C TYR A 220 -42.17 12.45 15.74
N GLY A 221 -41.06 13.15 15.98
CA GLY A 221 -40.56 14.19 15.07
C GLY A 221 -39.73 15.32 15.70
N ALA A 222 -39.04 15.11 16.82
CA ALA A 222 -38.17 16.14 17.38
C ALA A 222 -36.91 16.38 16.52
N ALA A 223 -36.57 17.65 16.36
CA ALA A 223 -35.52 18.15 15.47
C ALA A 223 -34.12 17.65 15.86
N THR A 224 -33.38 17.16 14.86
CA THR A 224 -31.93 16.92 14.93
C THR A 224 -31.21 18.21 15.33
N GLN A 225 -30.60 18.23 16.52
CA GLN A 225 -29.69 19.30 16.91
C GLN A 225 -28.41 19.22 16.05
N ALA A 226 -28.08 20.33 15.39
CA ALA A 226 -26.80 20.53 14.74
C ALA A 226 -25.72 20.71 15.81
N MET A 227 -24.63 19.93 15.73
CA MET A 227 -23.42 20.17 16.52
C MET A 227 -22.73 21.43 15.98
N ASN A 228 -22.70 22.50 16.77
CA ASN A 228 -21.74 23.59 16.57
C ASN A 228 -20.37 23.08 17.00
N ILE A 229 -19.43 23.05 16.05
CA ILE A 229 -18.01 22.86 16.32
C ILE A 229 -17.44 24.26 16.47
N ASP A 230 -17.22 24.68 17.72
CA ASP A 230 -16.48 25.90 18.02
C ASP A 230 -15.01 25.64 17.66
N ILE A 231 -14.53 26.34 16.62
CA ILE A 231 -13.12 26.48 16.29
C ILE A 231 -12.68 27.79 16.95
N ASP A 232 -12.16 27.70 18.17
CA ASP A 232 -11.43 28.81 18.77
C ASP A 232 -10.06 28.91 18.09
N SER A 233 -9.93 29.93 17.23
CA SER A 233 -8.67 30.51 16.83
C SER A 233 -8.59 31.91 17.42
N ASP A 234 -7.78 32.07 18.47
CA ASP A 234 -6.89 33.22 18.72
C ASP A 234 -5.99 32.93 19.93
#